data_AF-A0AA88N8Z1-F1
#
_entry.id   AF-A0AA88N8Z1-F1
#
_cell.length_a   1.000
_cell.length_b   1.000
_cell.length_c   1.000
_cell.angle_alpha   90.00
_cell.angle_beta   90.00
_cell.angle_gamma   90.00
#
_symmetry.space_group_name_H-M   'P 1'
#
loop_
_entity.id
_entity.type
_entity.pdbx_description
1 polymer ?
#
loop_
_entity_poly.entity_id
_entity_poly.type
_entity_poly.pdbx_seq_one_letter_code
_entity_poly.pdbx_strand_id
1 'polypeptide(L)'
;MCLTGSLLRSVLVLLFVAVSCGKRRCNYKEILGSYREVIFVELQNLNLTSSFNTSKDRDPCPSGKARRILVSIYGMTQQMRCQRSGKQQADLEKPLESMEQLIIHNCSPNYLGRRASCSTFQKPRRCALVNKRRRQRRRGDMASGSTVDMDPDVALRLFEEGATLVLLGVPQGTELGIDCKSWQVGPRFRGVKMIPPGLHFLHYCSVNSPSCGGETGPKTGLFLTLKPREILLANWDAKEEDLDFSASRNEEEVSRIRATIRELDPYLGPYPYEVMRKWVSLTDHLSEELANNLQPLSGRICAFSDVIPEIQFTHTKDRAEQPRNDTACQSMREGLDRLPKMKQREGTELRFSFIPEKTYPPGATPAEITKCSLDLSYALDTVLESNHVLQPLNLLGEMQFAFVCFLLGNVYEGFEHWKRLLALLCRSEEAMRKRKELYLGLIAVLYHQLGEIPPDFFVDIVSQNNFLTSTLQDFFQFASGPGVDGTLRKRAEKFKAHLTKKFCWDFDADLDDCAPVVVELPEGVTVD
;
A
#
# COMPACT_ATOMS: atom_id res chain seq x y z
N MET A 1 2.96 -32.88 -5.35
CA MET A 1 3.96 -32.75 -4.27
C MET A 1 3.86 -31.34 -3.71
N CYS A 2 3.42 -31.21 -2.46
CA CYS A 2 3.33 -29.93 -1.76
C CYS A 2 4.71 -29.28 -1.68
N LEU A 3 4.77 -27.95 -1.83
CA LEU A 3 5.91 -27.14 -1.39
C LEU A 3 6.25 -27.57 0.04
N THR A 4 7.40 -28.23 0.22
CA THR A 4 7.81 -28.69 1.54
C THR A 4 7.99 -27.47 2.43
N GLY A 5 7.52 -27.54 3.68
CA GLY A 5 7.57 -26.41 4.63
C GLY A 5 8.98 -25.83 4.85
N SER A 6 10.02 -26.52 4.39
CA SER A 6 11.40 -26.05 4.30
C SER A 6 11.59 -24.88 3.32
N LEU A 7 10.97 -24.92 2.14
CA LEU A 7 11.16 -23.91 1.09
C LEU A 7 10.45 -22.60 1.46
N LEU A 8 9.22 -22.69 1.96
CA LEU A 8 8.46 -21.54 2.44
C LEU A 8 9.14 -20.88 3.65
N ARG A 9 9.67 -21.68 4.59
CA ARG A 9 10.47 -21.18 5.72
C ARG A 9 11.77 -20.54 5.27
N SER A 10 12.45 -21.09 4.25
CA SER A 10 13.70 -20.53 3.73
C SER A 10 13.47 -19.21 3.00
N VAL A 11 12.39 -19.09 2.21
CA VAL A 11 11.99 -17.85 1.54
C VAL A 11 11.52 -16.79 2.54
N LEU A 12 10.76 -17.18 3.57
CA LEU A 12 10.37 -16.29 4.67
C LEU A 12 11.57 -15.78 5.46
N VAL A 13 12.55 -16.65 5.77
CA VAL A 13 13.81 -16.29 6.46
C VAL A 13 14.69 -15.39 5.58
N LEU A 14 14.74 -15.62 4.26
CA LEU A 14 15.48 -14.78 3.31
C LEU A 14 14.85 -13.38 3.13
N LEU A 15 13.52 -13.29 3.05
CA LEU A 15 12.78 -12.01 3.08
C LEU A 15 12.97 -11.28 4.43
N PHE A 16 13.03 -12.04 5.53
CA PHE A 16 13.35 -11.53 6.88
C PHE A 16 14.76 -10.92 6.99
N VAL A 17 15.75 -11.54 6.34
CA VAL A 17 17.16 -11.10 6.38
C VAL A 17 17.41 -9.92 5.43
N ALA A 18 16.66 -9.82 4.32
CA ALA A 18 16.71 -8.69 3.38
C ALA A 18 16.25 -7.37 4.02
N VAL A 19 15.16 -7.40 4.79
CA VAL A 19 14.58 -6.22 5.49
C VAL A 19 15.43 -5.75 6.69
N SER A 20 16.39 -6.57 7.14
CA SER A 20 17.20 -6.31 8.32
C SER A 20 18.51 -5.60 7.98
N CYS A 21 18.54 -4.26 7.87
CA CYS A 21 19.77 -3.48 8.15
C CYS A 21 19.57 -1.98 8.41
N GLY A 22 19.30 -1.60 9.68
CA GLY A 22 19.27 -0.20 10.08
C GLY A 22 19.35 0.07 11.59
N LYS A 23 20.47 -0.25 12.26
CA LYS A 23 20.82 0.08 13.67
C LYS A 23 19.80 0.92 14.47
N ARG A 24 18.74 0.33 15.01
CA ARG A 24 17.98 0.72 16.22
C ARG A 24 16.98 -0.43 16.43
N ARG A 25 16.70 -0.81 17.68
CA ARG A 25 15.75 -1.88 18.02
C ARG A 25 14.38 -1.51 17.44
N CYS A 26 14.04 -2.05 16.28
CA CYS A 26 12.66 -2.05 15.79
C CYS A 26 11.93 -3.19 16.52
N ASN A 27 10.72 -2.92 17.02
CA ASN A 27 9.86 -3.95 17.59
C ASN A 27 9.32 -4.82 16.45
N TYR A 28 9.99 -5.95 16.20
CA TYR A 28 9.72 -6.83 15.06
C TYR A 28 8.28 -7.34 15.01
N LYS A 29 7.58 -7.40 16.14
CA LYS A 29 6.19 -7.86 16.26
C LYS A 29 5.20 -6.89 15.58
N GLU A 30 5.43 -5.58 15.63
CA GLU A 30 4.55 -4.54 15.03
C GLU A 30 4.67 -4.48 13.51
N ILE A 31 5.89 -4.56 12.97
CA ILE A 31 6.13 -4.49 11.52
C ILE A 31 5.63 -5.76 10.83
N LEU A 32 5.87 -6.94 11.44
CA LEU A 32 5.32 -8.20 10.96
C LEU A 32 3.80 -8.22 11.08
N GLY A 33 3.22 -7.69 12.16
CA GLY A 33 1.77 -7.55 12.29
C GLY A 33 1.15 -6.66 11.20
N SER A 34 1.83 -5.58 10.83
CA SER A 34 1.31 -4.58 9.87
C SER A 34 1.32 -5.02 8.41
N TYR A 35 2.24 -5.93 8.02
CA TYR A 35 2.49 -6.24 6.60
C TYR A 35 2.53 -7.72 6.25
N ARG A 36 2.25 -8.61 7.22
CA ARG A 36 2.14 -10.06 7.00
C ARG A 36 1.20 -10.40 5.85
N GLU A 37 0.12 -9.66 5.69
CA GLU A 37 -0.94 -9.93 4.70
C GLU A 37 -0.54 -9.51 3.28
N VAL A 38 0.18 -8.38 3.11
CA VAL A 38 0.75 -7.97 1.81
C VAL A 38 1.76 -9.00 1.32
N ILE A 39 2.59 -9.50 2.24
CA ILE A 39 3.56 -10.56 1.94
C ILE A 39 2.85 -11.88 1.59
N PHE A 40 1.76 -12.22 2.28
CA PHE A 40 1.02 -13.47 2.04
C PHE A 40 0.24 -13.44 0.72
N VAL A 41 -0.42 -12.33 0.40
CA VAL A 41 -1.16 -12.13 -0.87
C VAL A 41 -0.21 -12.11 -2.06
N GLU A 42 0.95 -11.45 -1.97
CA GLU A 42 1.94 -11.49 -3.05
C GLU A 42 2.57 -12.88 -3.22
N LEU A 43 2.78 -13.63 -2.13
CA LEU A 43 3.18 -15.03 -2.21
C LEU A 43 2.10 -15.93 -2.86
N GLN A 44 0.82 -15.60 -2.73
CA GLN A 44 -0.29 -16.29 -3.41
C GLN A 44 -0.42 -15.87 -4.89
N ASN A 45 -0.17 -14.60 -5.23
CA ASN A 45 -0.19 -14.07 -6.60
C ASN A 45 1.02 -14.54 -7.44
N LEU A 46 2.08 -14.98 -6.76
CA LEU A 46 3.14 -15.80 -7.35
C LEU A 46 2.57 -17.19 -7.65
N ASN A 47 1.90 -17.34 -8.79
CA ASN A 47 1.38 -18.58 -9.32
C ASN A 47 2.51 -19.62 -9.56
N LEU A 48 2.99 -20.27 -8.49
CA LEU A 48 4.16 -21.16 -8.45
C LEU A 48 3.83 -22.61 -8.84
N THR A 49 2.60 -22.88 -9.29
CA THR A 49 2.14 -24.23 -9.63
C THR A 49 1.32 -24.24 -10.92
N SER A 50 1.94 -23.95 -12.06
CA SER A 50 1.41 -24.37 -13.38
C SER A 50 2.15 -25.63 -13.82
N SER A 51 1.45 -26.76 -13.99
CA SER A 51 2.01 -27.88 -14.75
C SER A 51 1.90 -27.58 -16.24
N PHE A 52 3.02 -27.73 -16.96
CA PHE A 52 3.02 -27.78 -18.42
C PHE A 52 3.56 -29.13 -18.84
N ASN A 53 2.72 -29.91 -19.51
CA ASN A 53 3.15 -31.04 -20.32
C ASN A 53 3.64 -30.48 -21.66
N THR A 54 4.95 -30.53 -21.91
CA THR A 54 5.47 -30.56 -23.29
C THR A 54 6.67 -31.49 -23.35
N SER A 55 6.49 -32.59 -24.09
CA SER A 55 7.58 -33.42 -24.58
C SER A 55 8.48 -32.64 -25.54
N LYS A 56 9.79 -32.91 -25.44
CA LYS A 56 10.91 -32.58 -26.35
C LYS A 56 11.47 -31.14 -26.26
N ASP A 57 12.69 -31.09 -25.71
CA ASP A 57 13.70 -30.01 -25.70
C ASP A 57 13.29 -28.60 -25.24
N ARG A 58 12.99 -28.41 -23.95
CA ARG A 58 12.99 -27.07 -23.31
C ARG A 58 13.45 -27.07 -21.85
N ASP A 59 14.12 -25.96 -21.50
CA ASP A 59 14.47 -25.38 -20.19
C ASP A 59 13.99 -26.15 -18.93
N PRO A 60 14.88 -26.60 -18.01
CA PRO A 60 14.49 -27.40 -16.83
C PRO A 60 13.61 -26.67 -15.81
N CYS A 61 13.46 -25.35 -15.94
CA CYS A 61 12.83 -24.51 -14.93
C CYS A 61 11.28 -24.60 -14.94
N PRO A 62 10.58 -24.62 -13.78
CA PRO A 62 9.13 -24.86 -13.71
C PRO A 62 8.28 -23.83 -14.49
N SER A 63 8.81 -22.61 -14.65
CA SER A 63 8.28 -21.59 -15.57
C SER A 63 9.33 -20.49 -15.81
N GLY A 64 9.20 -19.72 -16.89
CA GLY A 64 10.02 -18.53 -17.12
C GLY A 64 9.89 -17.47 -16.02
N LYS A 65 8.74 -17.43 -15.32
CA LYS A 65 8.51 -16.56 -14.16
C LYS A 65 9.31 -17.06 -12.95
N ALA A 66 9.27 -18.36 -12.65
CA ALA A 66 10.06 -18.98 -11.58
C ALA A 66 11.57 -18.80 -11.83
N ARG A 67 12.02 -18.96 -13.07
CA ARG A 67 13.41 -18.70 -13.50
C ARG A 67 13.85 -17.28 -13.14
N ARG A 68 13.08 -16.27 -13.58
CA ARG A 68 13.40 -14.85 -13.32
C ARG A 68 13.44 -14.53 -11.83
N ILE A 69 12.54 -15.11 -11.04
CA ILE A 69 12.49 -14.92 -9.58
C ILE A 69 13.74 -15.51 -8.91
N LEU A 70 14.07 -16.78 -9.20
CA LEU A 70 15.21 -17.44 -8.58
C LEU A 70 16.53 -16.76 -8.92
N VAL A 71 16.73 -16.37 -10.18
CA VAL A 71 17.91 -15.63 -10.64
C VAL A 71 17.98 -14.23 -10.00
N SER A 72 16.84 -13.54 -9.86
CA SER A 72 16.76 -12.24 -9.21
C SER A 72 17.13 -12.32 -7.72
N ILE A 73 16.58 -13.29 -6.98
CA ILE A 73 16.90 -13.50 -5.57
C ILE A 73 18.38 -13.86 -5.38
N TYR A 74 18.93 -14.71 -6.25
CA TYR A 74 20.36 -15.04 -6.26
C TYR A 74 21.22 -13.78 -6.50
N GLY A 75 20.87 -12.94 -7.47
CA GLY A 75 21.56 -11.68 -7.77
C GLY A 75 21.51 -10.68 -6.61
N MET A 76 20.33 -10.49 -5.99
CA MET A 76 20.16 -9.62 -4.81
C MET A 76 20.98 -10.11 -3.62
N THR A 77 21.00 -11.42 -3.37
CA THR A 77 21.78 -11.99 -2.27
C THR A 77 23.28 -11.81 -2.49
N GLN A 78 23.77 -11.92 -3.74
CA GLN A 78 25.17 -11.65 -4.08
C GLN A 78 25.52 -10.17 -3.88
N GLN A 79 24.65 -9.27 -4.34
CA GLN A 79 24.82 -7.83 -4.17
C GLN A 79 24.86 -7.45 -2.69
N MET A 80 23.95 -7.99 -1.87
CA MET A 80 23.92 -7.77 -0.42
C MET A 80 25.17 -8.30 0.28
N ARG A 81 25.65 -9.49 -0.10
CA ARG A 81 26.92 -10.03 0.40
C ARG A 81 28.07 -9.07 0.12
N CYS A 82 28.16 -8.57 -1.11
CA CYS A 82 29.25 -7.70 -1.53
C CYS A 82 29.21 -6.28 -0.95
N GLN A 83 28.08 -5.87 -0.37
CA GLN A 83 27.93 -4.59 0.34
C GLN A 83 28.24 -4.70 1.85
N ARG A 84 28.49 -5.91 2.37
CA ARG A 84 28.74 -6.19 3.79
C ARG A 84 30.18 -6.63 4.02
N SER A 85 30.63 -6.60 5.28
CA SER A 85 31.98 -7.01 5.69
C SER A 85 31.95 -7.81 6.99
N GLY A 86 32.85 -8.78 7.14
CA GLY A 86 32.98 -9.57 8.37
C GLY A 86 31.85 -10.58 8.54
N LYS A 87 31.34 -10.75 9.78
CA LYS A 87 30.38 -11.82 10.12
C LYS A 87 29.09 -11.78 9.27
N GLN A 88 28.58 -10.60 8.97
CA GLN A 88 27.35 -10.43 8.16
C GLN A 88 27.53 -10.78 6.67
N GLN A 89 28.77 -10.77 6.17
CA GLN A 89 29.09 -11.25 4.84
C GLN A 89 29.13 -12.78 4.85
N ALA A 90 29.75 -13.38 5.88
CA ALA A 90 29.82 -14.84 6.05
C ALA A 90 28.43 -15.49 6.29
N ASP A 91 27.52 -14.79 6.98
CA ASP A 91 26.16 -15.29 7.24
C ASP A 91 25.30 -15.38 5.96
N LEU A 92 25.68 -14.69 4.88
CA LEU A 92 24.99 -14.72 3.58
C LEU A 92 25.54 -15.78 2.61
N GLU A 93 26.63 -16.48 2.99
CA GLU A 93 27.27 -17.47 2.14
C GLU A 93 26.49 -18.76 2.02
N LYS A 94 25.94 -19.25 3.15
CA LYS A 94 25.06 -20.41 3.18
C LYS A 94 23.73 -20.16 2.43
N PRO A 95 23.05 -19.01 2.58
CA PRO A 95 21.91 -18.65 1.75
C PRO A 95 22.22 -18.60 0.25
N LEU A 96 23.38 -18.07 -0.14
CA LEU A 96 23.82 -18.04 -1.54
C LEU A 96 24.03 -19.44 -2.11
N GLU A 97 24.74 -20.30 -1.38
CA GLU A 97 24.96 -21.69 -1.77
C GLU A 97 23.65 -22.47 -1.84
N SER A 98 22.73 -22.24 -0.91
CA SER A 98 21.40 -22.87 -0.91
C SER A 98 20.57 -22.46 -2.12
N MET A 99 20.63 -21.17 -2.52
CA MET A 99 19.93 -20.66 -3.70
C MET A 99 20.58 -21.14 -5.00
N GLU A 100 21.91 -21.25 -5.04
CA GLU A 100 22.65 -21.82 -6.15
C GLU A 100 22.28 -23.28 -6.39
N GLN A 101 22.23 -24.07 -5.32
CA GLN A 101 21.74 -25.46 -5.36
C GLN A 101 20.27 -25.53 -5.79
N LEU A 102 19.44 -24.59 -5.36
CA LEU A 102 18.03 -24.55 -5.75
C LEU A 102 17.86 -24.29 -7.25
N ILE A 103 18.66 -23.40 -7.83
CA ILE A 103 18.67 -23.06 -9.26
C ILE A 103 19.25 -24.22 -10.07
N ILE A 104 20.31 -24.88 -9.60
CA ILE A 104 20.91 -26.05 -10.26
C ILE A 104 19.95 -27.24 -10.24
N HIS A 105 19.24 -27.45 -9.13
CA HIS A 105 18.36 -28.60 -8.96
C HIS A 105 17.03 -28.46 -9.70
N ASN A 106 16.50 -27.24 -9.80
CA ASN A 106 15.18 -26.99 -10.38
C ASN A 106 15.21 -26.27 -11.73
N CYS A 107 16.35 -25.73 -12.17
CA CYS A 107 16.51 -24.97 -13.42
C CYS A 107 17.87 -25.30 -14.07
N SER A 108 18.22 -24.68 -15.22
CA SER A 108 19.53 -24.92 -15.85
C SER A 108 20.67 -24.21 -15.11
N PRO A 109 21.84 -24.86 -14.89
CA PRO A 109 23.02 -24.22 -14.30
C PRO A 109 23.55 -23.05 -15.14
N ASN A 110 23.20 -22.97 -16.44
CA ASN A 110 23.59 -21.86 -17.33
C ASN A 110 22.96 -20.51 -16.93
N TYR A 111 21.98 -20.50 -16.03
CA TYR A 111 21.40 -19.26 -15.48
C TYR A 111 22.19 -18.66 -14.34
N LEU A 112 23.13 -19.42 -13.78
CA LEU A 112 24.10 -18.89 -12.83
C LEU A 112 25.20 -18.21 -13.64
N GLY A 113 25.21 -16.87 -13.65
CA GLY A 113 26.39 -16.13 -14.08
C GLY A 113 27.60 -16.48 -13.20
N ARG A 114 28.83 -16.20 -13.66
CA ARG A 114 30.03 -16.38 -12.82
C ARG A 114 29.84 -15.61 -11.51
N ARG A 115 30.10 -16.28 -10.38
CA ARG A 115 30.08 -15.67 -9.03
C ARG A 115 30.95 -14.41 -9.07
N ALA A 116 30.31 -13.25 -9.07
CA ALA A 116 30.98 -12.00 -9.38
C ALA A 116 31.84 -11.57 -8.19
N SER A 117 33.07 -11.13 -8.47
CA SER A 117 33.93 -10.51 -7.46
C SER A 117 33.22 -9.27 -6.91
N CYS A 118 33.27 -9.06 -5.59
CA CYS A 118 32.65 -7.89 -4.96
C CYS A 118 33.23 -6.54 -5.40
N SER A 119 34.30 -6.55 -6.20
CA SER A 119 34.81 -5.38 -6.92
C SER A 119 33.81 -4.83 -7.96
N THR A 120 32.89 -5.64 -8.51
CA THR A 120 31.95 -5.24 -9.56
C THR A 120 30.72 -4.50 -9.04
N PHE A 121 30.42 -4.59 -7.73
CA PHE A 121 29.19 -4.02 -7.10
C PHE A 121 29.42 -2.71 -6.31
N GLN A 122 30.58 -2.07 -6.44
CA GLN A 122 30.84 -0.80 -5.75
C GLN A 122 30.06 0.36 -6.40
N LYS A 123 28.91 0.73 -5.83
CA LYS A 123 28.19 1.98 -6.17
C LYS A 123 29.11 3.20 -5.98
N PRO A 124 28.96 4.27 -6.79
CA PRO A 124 29.71 5.51 -6.59
C PRO A 124 29.43 6.08 -5.20
N ARG A 125 30.50 6.27 -4.41
CA ARG A 125 30.50 6.64 -2.98
C ARG A 125 29.69 7.90 -2.60
N ARG A 126 29.22 8.69 -3.57
CA ARG A 126 28.49 9.95 -3.33
C ARG A 126 27.08 9.75 -2.74
N CYS A 127 26.33 8.70 -3.10
CA CYS A 127 24.93 8.57 -2.68
C CYS A 127 24.75 8.07 -1.23
N ALA A 128 25.64 7.17 -0.78
CA ALA A 128 25.62 6.65 0.60
C ALA A 128 25.91 7.75 1.64
N LEU A 129 26.75 8.74 1.31
CA LEU A 129 27.09 9.85 2.20
C LEU A 129 25.93 10.85 2.38
N VAL A 130 25.15 11.11 1.34
CA VAL A 130 23.98 12.00 1.38
C VAL A 130 22.86 11.41 2.23
N ASN A 131 22.58 10.11 2.07
CA ASN A 131 21.55 9.40 2.84
C ASN A 131 21.94 9.20 4.31
N LYS A 132 23.23 9.02 4.61
CA LYS A 132 23.73 8.95 6.00
C LYS A 132 23.61 10.29 6.73
N ARG A 133 23.91 11.42 6.05
CA ARG A 133 23.73 12.78 6.60
C ARG A 133 22.25 13.15 6.82
N ARG A 134 21.35 12.75 5.92
CA ARG A 134 19.89 12.93 6.10
C ARG A 134 19.30 12.03 7.19
N ARG A 135 19.74 10.78 7.30
CA ARG A 135 19.35 9.87 8.41
C ARG A 135 19.87 10.36 9.76
N GLN A 136 21.04 10.99 9.83
CA GLN A 136 21.55 11.61 11.07
C GLN A 136 20.76 12.85 11.50
N ARG A 137 20.34 13.71 10.54
CA ARG A 137 19.42 14.82 10.85
C ARG A 137 18.03 14.31 11.31
N ARG A 138 17.40 13.38 10.59
CA ARG A 138 16.08 12.84 10.98
C ARG A 138 16.09 11.95 12.24
N ARG A 139 17.21 11.32 12.58
CA ARG A 139 17.34 10.56 13.85
C ARG A 139 17.50 11.43 15.09
N GLY A 140 17.82 12.71 14.93
CA GLY A 140 17.71 13.72 15.97
C GLY A 140 16.25 14.07 16.26
N ASP A 141 15.40 14.11 15.23
CA ASP A 141 14.00 14.52 15.35
C ASP A 141 13.05 13.41 15.83
N MET A 142 13.41 12.13 15.67
CA MET A 142 12.57 10.98 16.07
C MET A 142 12.88 10.41 17.49
N ALA A 143 13.79 11.03 18.24
CA ALA A 143 14.15 10.59 19.59
C ALA A 143 13.95 11.68 20.66
N SER A 144 13.31 12.80 20.31
CA SER A 144 12.67 13.67 21.28
C SER A 144 11.18 13.36 21.24
N GLY A 145 10.61 12.88 22.35
CA GLY A 145 9.21 13.21 22.65
C GLY A 145 9.15 14.72 22.77
N SER A 146 9.04 15.43 21.64
CA SER A 146 8.78 16.85 21.65
C SER A 146 7.33 16.98 22.08
N THR A 147 7.13 17.13 23.39
CA THR A 147 6.04 17.97 23.88
C THR A 147 6.19 19.27 23.09
N VAL A 148 5.34 19.46 22.08
CA VAL A 148 5.26 20.76 21.43
C VAL A 148 4.88 21.71 22.55
N ASP A 149 5.80 22.62 22.87
CA ASP A 149 5.56 23.68 23.84
C ASP A 149 4.55 24.61 23.19
N MET A 150 3.27 24.25 23.31
CA MET A 150 2.15 25.01 22.80
C MET A 150 1.90 26.14 23.78
N ASP A 151 1.87 27.36 23.24
CA ASP A 151 1.52 28.53 24.02
C ASP A 151 0.21 28.32 24.81
N PRO A 152 0.19 28.56 26.13
CA PRO A 152 -0.98 28.27 26.96
C PRO A 152 -2.26 28.96 26.51
N ASP A 153 -2.18 30.18 25.96
CA ASP A 153 -3.36 30.92 25.47
C ASP A 153 -3.87 30.33 24.15
N VAL A 154 -2.98 29.78 23.32
CA VAL A 154 -3.36 29.00 22.15
C VAL A 154 -4.04 27.69 22.57
N ALA A 155 -3.47 26.98 23.55
CA ALA A 155 -4.05 25.73 24.05
C ALA A 155 -5.45 25.92 24.62
N LEU A 156 -5.67 27.01 25.39
CA LEU A 156 -6.99 27.35 25.92
C LEU A 156 -8.01 27.61 24.79
N ARG A 157 -7.64 28.40 23.79
CA ARG A 157 -8.51 28.66 22.63
C ARG A 157 -8.83 27.40 21.84
N LEU A 158 -7.84 26.53 21.62
CA LEU A 158 -8.04 25.27 20.92
C LEU A 158 -8.91 24.29 21.74
N PHE A 159 -8.82 24.34 23.07
CA PHE A 159 -9.70 23.55 23.94
C PHE A 159 -11.15 24.02 23.86
N GLU A 160 -11.37 25.33 23.75
CA GLU A 160 -12.72 25.92 23.65
C GLU A 160 -13.34 25.78 22.26
N GLU A 161 -12.54 25.94 21.19
CA GLU A 161 -13.02 25.94 19.80
C GLU A 161 -12.94 24.58 19.11
N GLY A 162 -11.99 23.75 19.51
CA GLY A 162 -11.76 22.44 18.93
C GLY A 162 -12.87 21.44 19.27
N ALA A 163 -13.05 20.47 18.39
CA ALA A 163 -13.87 19.31 18.69
C ALA A 163 -13.18 18.41 19.73
N THR A 164 -13.97 17.61 20.45
CA THR A 164 -13.49 16.62 21.41
C THR A 164 -14.13 15.27 21.13
N LEU A 165 -13.29 14.25 20.98
CA LEU A 165 -13.70 12.87 20.90
C LEU A 165 -13.55 12.25 22.29
N VAL A 166 -14.64 11.84 22.91
CA VAL A 166 -14.67 11.18 24.22
C VAL A 166 -14.94 9.70 24.01
N LEU A 167 -13.98 8.87 24.39
CA LEU A 167 -13.97 7.43 24.19
C LEU A 167 -14.03 6.72 25.54
N LEU A 168 -15.12 6.01 25.82
CA LEU A 168 -15.35 5.34 27.09
C LEU A 168 -15.19 3.83 26.95
N GLY A 169 -14.54 3.21 27.93
CA GLY A 169 -14.40 1.75 28.00
C GLY A 169 -13.39 1.14 27.03
N VAL A 170 -12.60 1.94 26.30
CA VAL A 170 -11.58 1.42 25.38
C VAL A 170 -10.52 0.63 26.18
N PRO A 171 -10.22 -0.63 25.80
CA PRO A 171 -9.26 -1.46 26.51
C PRO A 171 -7.86 -0.82 26.57
N GLN A 172 -7.18 -1.01 27.71
CA GLN A 172 -5.78 -0.60 27.84
C GLN A 172 -4.90 -1.39 26.87
N GLY A 173 -4.01 -0.69 26.17
CA GLY A 173 -3.10 -1.26 25.18
C GLY A 173 -3.64 -1.23 23.74
N THR A 174 -4.94 -0.91 23.54
CA THR A 174 -5.52 -0.71 22.20
C THR A 174 -4.68 0.32 21.46
N GLU A 175 -4.27 0.00 20.24
CA GLU A 175 -3.66 1.03 19.39
C GLU A 175 -4.80 1.93 18.93
N LEU A 176 -4.70 3.24 19.20
CA LEU A 176 -5.66 4.24 18.76
C LEU A 176 -4.89 5.32 18.03
N GLY A 177 -5.38 5.73 16.86
CA GLY A 177 -4.81 6.81 16.09
C GLY A 177 -5.88 7.74 15.54
N ILE A 178 -5.47 9.00 15.40
CA ILE A 178 -6.21 10.01 14.66
C ILE A 178 -5.27 10.58 13.61
N ASP A 179 -5.73 10.55 12.37
CA ASP A 179 -4.97 10.92 11.19
C ASP A 179 -3.61 10.19 11.16
N CYS A 180 -2.52 10.96 11.04
CA CYS A 180 -1.17 10.46 10.81
C CYS A 180 -0.44 9.99 12.09
N LYS A 181 -1.11 9.91 13.24
CA LYS A 181 -0.47 9.50 14.50
C LYS A 181 -1.31 8.49 15.27
N SER A 182 -0.63 7.50 15.85
CA SER A 182 -1.23 6.51 16.76
C SER A 182 -0.44 6.39 18.06
N TRP A 183 -1.12 5.88 19.09
CA TRP A 183 -0.61 5.64 20.43
C TRP A 183 -1.23 4.36 21.00
N GLN A 184 -0.66 3.87 22.09
CA GLN A 184 -1.30 2.83 22.91
C GLN A 184 -2.16 3.50 23.99
N VAL A 185 -3.40 3.07 24.11
CA VAL A 185 -4.36 3.55 25.11
C VAL A 185 -3.87 3.21 26.51
N GLY A 186 -3.70 4.24 27.35
CA GLY A 186 -3.33 4.10 28.76
C GLY A 186 -4.54 3.92 29.68
N PRO A 187 -4.33 3.55 30.96
CA PRO A 187 -5.41 3.20 31.91
C PRO A 187 -6.35 4.36 32.26
N ARG A 188 -5.91 5.60 32.03
CA ARG A 188 -6.67 6.83 32.30
C ARG A 188 -7.19 7.50 31.03
N PHE A 189 -6.82 7.01 29.86
CA PHE A 189 -7.15 7.68 28.61
C PHE A 189 -8.66 7.60 28.35
N ARG A 190 -9.27 8.73 27.99
CA ARG A 190 -10.71 8.83 27.71
C ARG A 190 -11.02 9.58 26.41
N GLY A 191 -10.03 9.77 25.53
CA GLY A 191 -10.24 10.38 24.23
C GLY A 191 -9.27 11.52 23.88
N VAL A 192 -9.62 12.29 22.86
CA VAL A 192 -8.77 13.31 22.23
C VAL A 192 -9.50 14.65 22.21
N LYS A 193 -8.81 15.71 22.66
CA LYS A 193 -9.30 17.10 22.70
C LYS A 193 -8.57 17.98 21.68
N MET A 194 -9.11 19.18 21.46
CA MET A 194 -8.51 20.18 20.58
C MET A 194 -8.40 19.70 19.13
N ILE A 195 -9.38 18.94 18.65
CA ILE A 195 -9.36 18.45 17.26
C ILE A 195 -9.83 19.62 16.38
N PRO A 196 -9.06 20.02 15.35
CA PRO A 196 -9.52 21.08 14.45
C PRO A 196 -10.80 20.64 13.71
N PRO A 197 -11.65 21.58 13.29
CA PRO A 197 -12.82 21.23 12.48
C PRO A 197 -12.39 20.74 11.09
N GLY A 198 -13.15 19.80 10.54
CA GLY A 198 -12.91 19.21 9.22
C GLY A 198 -12.88 17.69 9.25
N LEU A 199 -12.34 17.12 8.16
CA LEU A 199 -12.25 15.68 7.96
C LEU A 199 -11.07 15.09 8.75
N HIS A 200 -11.30 13.98 9.43
CA HIS A 200 -10.33 13.22 10.19
C HIS A 200 -10.50 11.72 9.95
N PHE A 201 -9.42 10.95 10.12
CA PHE A 201 -9.46 9.50 10.06
C PHE A 201 -9.14 8.91 11.44
N LEU A 202 -10.16 8.41 12.12
CA LEU A 202 -10.01 7.67 13.37
C LEU A 202 -9.72 6.21 13.03
N HIS A 203 -8.68 5.63 13.61
CA HIS A 203 -8.34 4.23 13.43
C HIS A 203 -7.88 3.60 14.74
N TYR A 204 -8.14 2.31 14.90
CA TYR A 204 -7.75 1.58 16.09
C TYR A 204 -7.55 0.09 15.80
N CYS A 205 -6.79 -0.57 16.66
CA CYS A 205 -6.60 -2.01 16.67
C CYS A 205 -6.88 -2.53 18.08
N SER A 206 -7.91 -3.38 18.23
CA SER A 206 -8.20 -4.04 19.51
C SER A 206 -6.99 -4.83 20.00
N VAL A 207 -6.88 -5.01 21.31
CA VAL A 207 -5.88 -5.92 21.90
C VAL A 207 -6.56 -6.92 22.80
N ASN A 208 -6.13 -8.16 22.65
CA ASN A 208 -6.52 -9.20 23.58
C ASN A 208 -5.89 -8.98 24.96
N SER A 209 -6.55 -9.52 25.99
CA SER A 209 -6.02 -9.55 27.35
C SER A 209 -4.57 -10.05 27.37
N PRO A 210 -3.69 -9.50 28.23
CA PRO A 210 -2.33 -10.00 28.40
C PRO A 210 -2.25 -11.50 28.73
N SER A 211 -3.28 -12.05 29.38
CA SER A 211 -3.40 -13.49 29.66
C SER A 211 -3.53 -14.36 28.41
N CYS A 212 -3.95 -13.77 27.29
CA CYS A 212 -4.20 -14.42 26.00
C CYS A 212 -3.11 -14.10 24.96
N GLY A 213 -1.94 -13.61 25.38
CA GLY A 213 -0.79 -13.35 24.49
C GLY A 213 -0.64 -11.91 24.00
N GLY A 214 -1.59 -11.02 24.34
CA GLY A 214 -1.54 -9.58 24.01
C GLY A 214 -1.38 -9.33 22.52
N GLU A 215 -2.13 -10.08 21.71
CA GLU A 215 -2.12 -9.94 20.25
C GLU A 215 -3.02 -8.78 19.83
N THR A 216 -2.58 -8.07 18.81
CA THR A 216 -3.29 -6.93 18.23
C THR A 216 -4.22 -7.46 17.13
N GLY A 217 -5.49 -7.07 17.22
CA GLY A 217 -6.51 -7.39 16.26
C GLY A 217 -6.33 -6.63 14.93
N PRO A 218 -7.20 -6.92 13.95
CA PRO A 218 -7.22 -6.17 12.70
C PRO A 218 -7.46 -4.68 12.95
N LYS A 219 -6.89 -3.85 12.07
CA LYS A 219 -7.13 -2.42 12.12
C LYS A 219 -8.53 -2.10 11.57
N THR A 220 -9.26 -1.29 12.31
CA THR A 220 -10.52 -0.69 11.89
C THR A 220 -10.35 0.82 11.87
N GLY A 221 -10.92 1.47 10.86
CA GLY A 221 -10.94 2.92 10.78
C GLY A 221 -12.27 3.45 10.28
N LEU A 222 -12.45 4.75 10.43
CA LEU A 222 -13.60 5.49 9.93
C LEU A 222 -13.23 6.95 9.69
N PHE A 223 -13.84 7.53 8.67
CA PHE A 223 -13.74 8.96 8.42
C PHE A 223 -14.80 9.69 9.24
N LEU A 224 -14.37 10.74 9.94
CA LEU A 224 -15.20 11.61 10.74
C LEU A 224 -15.10 13.02 10.20
N THR A 225 -16.22 13.73 10.12
CA THR A 225 -16.20 15.17 9.90
C THR A 225 -16.64 15.86 11.17
N LEU A 226 -15.76 16.69 11.72
CA LEU A 226 -15.95 17.35 13.00
C LEU A 226 -16.24 18.84 12.81
N LYS A 227 -17.24 19.35 13.51
CA LYS A 227 -17.60 20.76 13.57
C LYS A 227 -16.90 21.46 14.74
N PRO A 228 -16.76 22.80 14.70
CA PRO A 228 -16.24 23.55 15.84
C PRO A 228 -17.03 23.25 17.12
N ARG A 229 -16.32 23.02 18.23
CA ARG A 229 -16.88 22.72 19.56
C ARG A 229 -17.77 21.49 19.65
N GLU A 230 -17.71 20.59 18.66
CA GLU A 230 -18.44 19.34 18.67
C GLU A 230 -17.88 18.36 19.69
N ILE A 231 -18.74 17.58 20.34
CA ILE A 231 -18.33 16.50 21.24
C ILE A 231 -18.89 15.21 20.66
N LEU A 232 -18.01 14.32 20.20
CA LEU A 232 -18.38 12.97 19.80
C LEU A 232 -18.13 12.01 20.96
N LEU A 233 -19.19 11.34 21.40
CA LEU A 233 -19.18 10.29 22.40
C LEU A 233 -19.21 8.92 21.75
N ALA A 234 -18.23 8.08 22.11
CA ALA A 234 -18.24 6.67 21.73
C ALA A 234 -17.98 5.75 22.92
N ASN A 235 -18.76 4.69 23.02
CA ASN A 235 -18.58 3.62 23.99
C ASN A 235 -17.98 2.40 23.30
N TRP A 236 -16.98 1.79 23.92
CA TRP A 236 -16.41 0.55 23.42
C TRP A 236 -17.39 -0.61 23.63
N ASP A 237 -17.79 -1.26 22.54
CA ASP A 237 -18.50 -2.53 22.58
C ASP A 237 -17.48 -3.68 22.62
N ALA A 238 -17.38 -4.34 23.77
CA ALA A 238 -16.45 -5.46 23.95
C ALA A 238 -16.81 -6.71 23.14
N LYS A 239 -18.07 -6.84 22.69
CA LYS A 239 -18.52 -7.99 21.90
C LYS A 239 -18.19 -7.81 20.42
N GLU A 240 -18.41 -6.62 19.90
CA GLU A 240 -18.15 -6.29 18.50
C GLU A 240 -16.72 -5.75 18.27
N GLU A 241 -15.98 -5.51 19.36
CA GLU A 241 -14.64 -4.88 19.36
C GLU A 241 -14.59 -3.55 18.58
N ASP A 242 -15.64 -2.74 18.77
CA ASP A 242 -15.87 -1.51 18.00
C ASP A 242 -16.30 -0.34 18.91
N LEU A 243 -16.20 0.88 18.38
CA LEU A 243 -16.67 2.12 18.98
C LEU A 243 -18.12 2.40 18.55
N ASP A 244 -19.05 2.26 19.49
CA ASP A 244 -20.45 2.65 19.30
C ASP A 244 -20.64 4.15 19.55
N PHE A 245 -21.04 4.88 18.51
CA PHE A 245 -21.31 6.32 18.53
C PHE A 245 -22.77 6.66 18.84
N SER A 246 -23.61 5.69 19.21
CA SER A 246 -25.03 5.93 19.53
C SER A 246 -25.23 7.01 20.60
N ALA A 247 -24.35 7.06 21.61
CA ALA A 247 -24.34 8.08 22.66
C ALA A 247 -24.15 9.52 22.11
N SER A 248 -23.42 9.68 21.01
CA SER A 248 -23.27 11.00 20.35
C SER A 248 -24.60 11.55 19.80
N ARG A 249 -25.58 10.68 19.53
CA ARG A 249 -26.90 11.08 19.02
C ARG A 249 -27.85 11.50 20.14
N ASN A 250 -27.48 11.27 21.41
CA ASN A 250 -28.26 11.66 22.56
C ASN A 250 -27.83 13.04 23.08
N GLU A 251 -28.62 14.06 22.78
CA GLU A 251 -28.32 15.46 23.13
C GLU A 251 -28.19 15.69 24.65
N GLU A 252 -28.94 14.95 25.47
CA GLU A 252 -28.86 15.08 26.93
C GLU A 252 -27.51 14.56 27.45
N GLU A 253 -27.04 13.44 26.92
CA GLU A 253 -25.76 12.85 27.30
C GLU A 253 -24.59 13.72 26.86
N VAL A 254 -24.63 14.21 25.61
CA VAL A 254 -23.66 15.19 25.10
C VAL A 254 -23.66 16.46 25.95
N SER A 255 -24.83 16.95 26.37
CA SER A 255 -24.95 18.14 27.23
C SER A 255 -24.36 17.92 28.63
N ARG A 256 -24.58 16.74 29.23
CA ARG A 256 -23.96 16.38 30.51
C ARG A 256 -22.44 16.36 30.42
N ILE A 257 -21.88 15.75 29.36
CA ILE A 257 -20.43 15.70 29.15
C ILE A 257 -19.86 17.09 28.86
N ARG A 258 -20.58 17.92 28.10
CA ARG A 258 -20.19 19.31 27.85
C ARG A 258 -20.05 20.11 29.16
N ALA A 259 -20.96 19.91 30.11
CA ALA A 259 -20.91 20.57 31.42
C ALA A 259 -19.70 20.12 32.27
N THR A 260 -19.25 18.87 32.11
CA THR A 260 -18.13 18.28 32.88
C THR A 260 -16.82 18.19 32.09
N ILE A 261 -16.74 18.79 30.90
CA ILE A 261 -15.59 18.64 30.00
C ILE A 261 -14.26 19.07 30.62
N ARG A 262 -14.29 20.09 31.50
CA ARG A 262 -13.11 20.58 32.23
C ARG A 262 -12.59 19.56 33.25
N GLU A 263 -13.47 18.74 33.82
CA GLU A 263 -13.07 17.64 34.72
C GLU A 263 -12.49 16.46 33.94
N LEU A 264 -12.92 16.28 32.69
CA LEU A 264 -12.38 15.27 31.78
C LEU A 264 -11.02 15.66 31.18
N ASP A 265 -10.67 16.94 31.18
CA ASP A 265 -9.45 17.48 30.56
C ASP A 265 -8.14 16.71 30.88
N PRO A 266 -7.88 16.28 32.14
CA PRO A 266 -6.69 15.51 32.49
C PRO A 266 -6.64 14.09 31.90
N TYR A 267 -7.76 13.60 31.35
CA TYR A 267 -7.91 12.26 30.77
C TYR A 267 -7.95 12.29 29.24
N LEU A 268 -7.93 13.50 28.64
CA LEU A 268 -8.00 13.72 27.19
C LEU A 268 -6.63 14.09 26.64
N GLY A 269 -6.18 13.34 25.62
CA GLY A 269 -4.95 13.63 24.90
C GLY A 269 -5.12 14.82 23.94
N PRO A 270 -4.14 15.74 23.83
CA PRO A 270 -4.19 16.80 22.84
C PRO A 270 -4.06 16.24 21.41
N TYR A 271 -4.82 16.79 20.45
CA TYR A 271 -4.62 16.49 19.03
C TYR A 271 -3.18 16.82 18.58
N PRO A 272 -2.54 15.98 17.75
CA PRO A 272 -1.14 16.13 17.38
C PRO A 272 -0.93 17.14 16.25
N TYR A 273 -0.94 18.42 16.61
CA TYR A 273 -0.78 19.52 15.65
C TYR A 273 0.54 19.48 14.85
N GLU A 274 1.56 18.77 15.33
CA GLU A 274 2.82 18.57 14.60
C GLU A 274 2.66 17.76 13.31
N VAL A 275 1.63 16.90 13.21
CA VAL A 275 1.32 16.14 11.98
C VAL A 275 0.12 16.71 11.20
N MET A 276 -0.52 17.79 11.67
CA MET A 276 -1.69 18.37 11.02
C MET A 276 -1.41 18.78 9.57
N ARG A 277 -0.26 19.43 9.31
CA ARG A 277 0.12 19.83 7.95
C ARG A 277 0.27 18.65 7.00
N LYS A 278 0.77 17.53 7.53
CA LYS A 278 0.89 16.27 6.77
C LYS A 278 -0.49 15.73 6.46
N TRP A 279 -1.39 15.66 7.45
CA TRP A 279 -2.77 15.23 7.25
C TRP A 279 -3.46 16.04 6.14
N VAL A 280 -3.46 17.38 6.26
CA VAL A 280 -4.06 18.28 5.26
C VAL A 280 -3.47 18.03 3.86
N SER A 281 -2.16 17.81 3.74
CA SER A 281 -1.53 17.54 2.43
C SER A 281 -1.88 16.17 1.83
N LEU A 282 -2.36 15.23 2.64
CA LEU A 282 -2.80 13.91 2.19
C LEU A 282 -4.30 13.86 1.88
N THR A 283 -5.06 14.89 2.25
CA THR A 283 -6.52 14.95 2.13
C THR A 283 -7.05 16.25 1.52
N ASP A 284 -6.20 17.07 0.88
CA ASP A 284 -6.57 18.39 0.36
C ASP A 284 -7.64 18.38 -0.75
N HIS A 285 -7.82 17.25 -1.46
CA HIS A 285 -8.88 17.03 -2.44
C HIS A 285 -10.02 16.15 -1.90
N LEU A 286 -9.92 15.64 -0.67
CA LEU A 286 -10.93 14.77 -0.07
C LEU A 286 -11.94 15.59 0.73
N SER A 287 -13.12 15.83 0.14
CA SER A 287 -14.24 16.48 0.82
C SER A 287 -14.99 15.53 1.75
N GLU A 288 -15.78 16.08 2.68
CA GLU A 288 -16.69 15.31 3.53
C GLU A 288 -17.66 14.45 2.70
N GLU A 289 -18.30 15.06 1.69
CA GLU A 289 -19.24 14.36 0.81
C GLU A 289 -18.57 13.19 0.09
N LEU A 290 -17.36 13.41 -0.45
CA LEU A 290 -16.62 12.38 -1.15
C LEU A 290 -16.18 11.26 -0.20
N ALA A 291 -15.65 11.58 0.97
CA ALA A 291 -15.28 10.58 1.98
C ALA A 291 -16.49 9.75 2.42
N ASN A 292 -17.64 10.40 2.62
CA ASN A 292 -18.90 9.74 2.96
C ASN A 292 -19.39 8.83 1.84
N ASN A 293 -19.24 9.23 0.57
CA ASN A 293 -19.64 8.44 -0.58
C ASN A 293 -18.74 7.23 -0.82
N LEU A 294 -17.44 7.31 -0.49
CA LEU A 294 -16.45 6.24 -0.68
C LEU A 294 -16.36 5.25 0.49
N GLN A 295 -16.54 5.70 1.74
CA GLN A 295 -16.50 4.80 2.91
C GLN A 295 -17.63 3.77 2.89
N PRO A 296 -17.51 2.58 3.50
CA PRO A 296 -18.58 1.59 3.51
C PRO A 296 -19.87 2.08 4.19
N LEU A 297 -21.03 1.47 3.90
CA LEU A 297 -22.31 1.91 4.50
C LEU A 297 -22.36 1.63 6.01
N SER A 298 -21.60 0.64 6.47
CA SER A 298 -21.34 0.38 7.88
C SER A 298 -20.58 1.52 8.56
N GLY A 299 -19.93 2.40 7.79
CA GLY A 299 -19.01 3.42 8.29
C GLY A 299 -17.71 2.85 8.86
N ARG A 300 -17.39 1.57 8.57
CA ARG A 300 -16.17 0.89 9.06
C ARG A 300 -15.31 0.45 7.90
N ILE A 301 -14.06 0.91 7.90
CA ILE A 301 -13.00 0.56 6.98
C ILE A 301 -12.09 -0.42 7.69
N CYS A 302 -12.22 -1.70 7.39
CA CYS A 302 -11.48 -2.77 8.05
C CYS A 302 -10.31 -3.25 7.19
N ALA A 303 -9.20 -3.61 7.82
CA ALA A 303 -8.03 -4.17 7.15
C ALA A 303 -8.35 -5.48 6.38
N PHE A 304 -9.41 -6.18 6.78
CA PHE A 304 -9.91 -7.37 6.11
C PHE A 304 -11.33 -7.16 5.61
N SER A 305 -11.63 -7.70 4.43
CA SER A 305 -12.99 -7.75 3.89
C SER A 305 -13.84 -8.69 4.74
N ASP A 306 -15.01 -8.22 5.18
CA ASP A 306 -16.03 -9.07 5.79
C ASP A 306 -16.69 -9.89 4.68
N VAL A 307 -16.38 -11.19 4.63
CA VAL A 307 -16.84 -12.10 3.59
C VAL A 307 -17.80 -13.13 4.15
N ILE A 308 -18.89 -13.34 3.41
CA ILE A 308 -19.91 -14.34 3.70
C ILE A 308 -20.00 -15.35 2.55
N PRO A 309 -20.35 -16.61 2.82
CA PRO A 309 -20.65 -17.57 1.76
C PRO A 309 -21.77 -17.05 0.85
N GLU A 310 -21.61 -17.15 -0.47
CA GLU A 310 -22.67 -16.84 -1.44
C GLU A 310 -23.92 -17.68 -1.19
N ILE A 311 -23.70 -18.95 -0.86
CA ILE A 311 -24.73 -19.90 -0.48
C ILE A 311 -24.59 -20.16 1.02
N GLN A 312 -25.57 -19.71 1.79
CA GLN A 312 -25.61 -19.95 3.24
C GLN A 312 -26.06 -21.39 3.50
N PHE A 313 -25.14 -22.23 3.96
CA PHE A 313 -25.42 -23.62 4.32
C PHE A 313 -25.91 -23.70 5.77
N THR A 314 -27.12 -23.19 6.02
CA THR A 314 -27.70 -23.15 7.37
C THR A 314 -28.18 -24.50 7.85
N HIS A 315 -28.35 -25.49 6.97
CA HIS A 315 -28.87 -26.81 7.32
C HIS A 315 -27.88 -27.95 7.06
N THR A 316 -27.95 -28.99 7.90
CA THR A 316 -27.13 -30.20 7.79
C THR A 316 -27.32 -30.95 6.47
N LYS A 317 -28.48 -30.77 5.80
CA LYS A 317 -28.77 -31.37 4.49
C LYS A 317 -27.92 -30.76 3.38
N ASP A 318 -27.68 -29.46 3.45
CA ASP A 318 -26.90 -28.73 2.44
C ASP A 318 -25.41 -29.17 2.46
N ARG A 319 -24.95 -29.71 3.59
CA ARG A 319 -23.61 -30.30 3.74
C ARG A 319 -23.48 -31.66 3.04
N ALA A 320 -24.58 -32.36 2.81
CA ALA A 320 -24.58 -33.66 2.13
C ALA A 320 -24.49 -33.53 0.60
N GLU A 321 -24.89 -32.37 0.06
CA GLU A 321 -24.79 -32.04 -1.37
C GLU A 321 -23.39 -31.50 -1.76
N GLN A 322 -22.50 -31.28 -0.79
CA GLN A 322 -21.14 -30.85 -1.07
C GLN A 322 -20.27 -32.00 -1.58
N PRO A 323 -19.40 -31.74 -2.57
CA PRO A 323 -18.37 -32.70 -2.96
C PRO A 323 -17.51 -33.00 -1.73
N ARG A 324 -17.39 -34.29 -1.37
CA ARG A 324 -16.54 -34.69 -0.26
C ARG A 324 -15.10 -34.30 -0.59
N ASN A 325 -14.48 -33.51 0.29
CA ASN A 325 -13.06 -33.13 0.22
C ASN A 325 -12.16 -34.22 0.83
N ASP A 326 -12.61 -35.47 0.80
CA ASP A 326 -11.86 -36.65 1.25
C ASP A 326 -10.84 -37.12 0.19
N THR A 327 -10.96 -36.63 -1.03
CA THR A 327 -10.07 -36.97 -2.16
C THR A 327 -9.18 -35.78 -2.54
N ALA A 328 -7.87 -36.04 -2.67
CA ALA A 328 -6.91 -35.03 -3.13
C ALA A 328 -7.30 -34.49 -4.52
N CYS A 329 -7.22 -33.17 -4.68
CA CYS A 329 -7.48 -32.52 -5.97
C CYS A 329 -6.39 -32.90 -6.99
N GLN A 330 -6.80 -33.17 -8.24
CA GLN A 330 -5.89 -33.51 -9.33
C GLN A 330 -5.25 -32.24 -9.94
N SER A 331 -5.91 -31.09 -9.77
CA SER A 331 -5.42 -29.79 -10.22
C SER A 331 -5.77 -28.65 -9.26
N MET A 332 -5.06 -27.53 -9.36
CA MET A 332 -5.39 -26.31 -8.60
C MET A 332 -6.76 -25.75 -8.97
N ARG A 333 -7.12 -25.81 -10.26
CA ARG A 333 -8.42 -25.33 -10.76
C ARG A 333 -9.57 -26.08 -10.09
N GLU A 334 -9.47 -27.41 -10.08
CA GLU A 334 -10.43 -28.26 -9.38
C GLU A 334 -10.48 -27.95 -7.88
N GLY A 335 -9.33 -27.71 -7.25
CA GLY A 335 -9.26 -27.30 -5.85
C GLY A 335 -9.97 -25.99 -5.59
N LEU A 336 -9.78 -24.97 -6.43
CA LEU A 336 -10.44 -23.68 -6.33
C LEU A 336 -11.95 -23.79 -6.58
N ASP A 337 -12.37 -24.59 -7.56
CA ASP A 337 -13.79 -24.82 -7.89
C ASP A 337 -14.54 -25.55 -6.74
N ARG A 338 -13.81 -26.29 -5.88
CA ARG A 338 -14.35 -26.95 -4.68
C ARG A 338 -14.41 -26.05 -3.45
N LEU A 339 -13.74 -24.89 -3.45
CA LEU A 339 -13.80 -23.96 -2.32
C LEU A 339 -15.17 -23.28 -2.26
N PRO A 340 -15.70 -22.99 -1.05
CA PRO A 340 -16.88 -22.15 -0.92
C PRO A 340 -16.67 -20.81 -1.61
N LYS A 341 -17.62 -20.43 -2.47
CA LYS A 341 -17.65 -19.09 -3.04
C LYS A 341 -18.02 -18.10 -1.95
N MET A 342 -17.13 -17.15 -1.70
CA MET A 342 -17.31 -16.11 -0.71
C MET A 342 -17.58 -14.79 -1.44
N LYS A 343 -18.57 -14.04 -0.98
CA LYS A 343 -18.83 -12.66 -1.40
C LYS A 343 -18.65 -11.71 -0.23
N GLN A 344 -18.32 -10.46 -0.50
CA GLN A 344 -18.28 -9.45 0.55
C GLN A 344 -19.69 -9.20 1.10
N ARG A 345 -19.79 -8.96 2.42
CA ARG A 345 -21.05 -8.58 3.05
C ARG A 345 -21.46 -7.20 2.56
N GLU A 346 -22.70 -7.09 2.11
CA GLU A 346 -23.29 -5.84 1.65
C GLU A 346 -23.20 -4.75 2.73
N GLY A 347 -22.76 -3.57 2.31
CA GLY A 347 -22.54 -2.42 3.17
C GLY A 347 -21.17 -2.37 3.84
N THR A 348 -20.30 -3.38 3.64
CA THR A 348 -18.92 -3.39 4.16
C THR A 348 -17.86 -3.11 3.10
N GLU A 349 -18.26 -3.07 1.83
CA GLU A 349 -17.42 -2.76 0.69
C GLU A 349 -17.04 -1.28 0.61
N LEU A 350 -15.79 -1.02 0.19
CA LEU A 350 -15.39 0.32 -0.22
C LEU A 350 -16.10 0.67 -1.53
N ARG A 351 -16.70 1.85 -1.58
CA ARG A 351 -17.54 2.25 -2.71
C ARG A 351 -16.75 3.07 -3.73
N PHE A 352 -15.64 2.51 -4.17
CA PHE A 352 -14.78 3.09 -5.19
C PHE A 352 -15.46 3.21 -6.54
N SER A 353 -14.99 4.15 -7.37
CA SER A 353 -15.39 4.26 -8.76
C SER A 353 -14.97 3.01 -9.54
N PHE A 354 -15.85 2.51 -10.39
CA PHE A 354 -15.54 1.36 -11.24
C PHE A 354 -14.59 1.78 -12.36
N ILE A 355 -13.35 1.25 -12.34
CA ILE A 355 -12.39 1.43 -13.43
C ILE A 355 -12.64 0.35 -14.48
N PRO A 356 -13.00 0.70 -15.74
CA PRO A 356 -13.31 -0.27 -16.78
C PRO A 356 -12.19 -1.28 -17.03
N GLU A 357 -12.52 -2.57 -17.08
CA GLU A 357 -11.57 -3.62 -17.51
C GLU A 357 -11.26 -3.52 -19.01
N LYS A 358 -12.27 -3.15 -19.80
CA LYS A 358 -12.12 -2.86 -21.23
C LYS A 358 -11.93 -1.36 -21.39
N THR A 359 -10.75 -0.96 -21.87
CA THR A 359 -10.34 0.44 -21.97
C THR A 359 -10.76 1.11 -23.27
N TYR A 360 -11.66 0.48 -24.04
CA TYR A 360 -12.09 0.87 -25.38
C TYR A 360 -13.62 0.75 -25.52
N PRO A 361 -14.24 1.48 -26.46
CA PRO A 361 -15.70 1.48 -26.63
C PRO A 361 -16.25 0.12 -27.12
N PRO A 362 -17.52 -0.21 -26.80
CA PRO A 362 -18.19 -1.38 -27.34
C PRO A 362 -18.19 -1.37 -28.87
N GLY A 363 -17.82 -2.48 -29.49
CA GLY A 363 -17.76 -2.60 -30.96
C GLY A 363 -16.51 -1.99 -31.61
N ALA A 364 -15.51 -1.59 -30.82
CA ALA A 364 -14.25 -1.05 -31.33
C ALA A 364 -13.57 -1.99 -32.34
N THR A 365 -13.06 -1.40 -33.42
CA THR A 365 -12.19 -2.07 -34.39
C THR A 365 -10.83 -2.44 -33.75
N PRO A 366 -10.07 -3.41 -34.29
CA PRO A 366 -8.74 -3.75 -33.78
C PRO A 366 -7.78 -2.56 -33.68
N ALA A 367 -7.90 -1.61 -34.61
CA ALA A 367 -7.11 -0.37 -34.61
C ALA A 367 -7.49 0.54 -33.42
N GLU A 368 -8.79 0.71 -33.14
CA GLU A 368 -9.28 1.47 -31.99
C GLU A 368 -8.93 0.79 -30.66
N ILE A 369 -9.01 -0.53 -30.57
CA ILE A 369 -8.57 -1.30 -29.39
C ILE A 369 -7.10 -1.03 -29.12
N THR A 370 -6.25 -1.07 -30.16
CA THR A 370 -4.82 -0.79 -30.03
C THR A 370 -4.59 0.64 -29.56
N LYS A 371 -5.27 1.61 -30.18
CA LYS A 371 -5.20 3.03 -29.79
C LYS A 371 -5.57 3.24 -28.31
N CYS A 372 -6.70 2.71 -27.88
CA CYS A 372 -7.19 2.81 -26.49
C CYS A 372 -6.41 1.96 -25.47
N SER A 373 -5.62 0.98 -25.93
CA SER A 373 -4.69 0.22 -25.07
C SER A 373 -3.37 0.96 -24.84
N LEU A 374 -2.96 1.79 -25.80
CA LEU A 374 -1.78 2.65 -25.71
C LEU A 374 -2.06 3.93 -24.93
N ASP A 375 -3.26 4.51 -25.11
CA ASP A 375 -3.73 5.70 -24.41
C ASP A 375 -5.05 5.40 -23.69
N LEU A 376 -5.02 5.41 -22.35
CA LEU A 376 -6.17 5.11 -21.49
C LEU A 376 -7.13 6.29 -21.34
N SER A 377 -6.97 7.39 -22.09
CA SER A 377 -7.81 8.59 -21.99
C SER A 377 -9.30 8.29 -22.12
N TYR A 378 -9.71 7.36 -22.99
CA TYR A 378 -11.10 6.92 -23.09
C TYR A 378 -11.62 6.31 -21.78
N ALA A 379 -10.83 5.43 -21.16
CA ALA A 379 -11.19 4.79 -19.89
C ALA A 379 -11.26 5.81 -18.76
N LEU A 380 -10.33 6.78 -18.73
CA LEU A 380 -10.33 7.87 -17.76
C LEU A 380 -11.56 8.75 -17.92
N ASP A 381 -11.90 9.15 -19.15
CA ASP A 381 -13.10 9.92 -19.43
C ASP A 381 -14.37 9.16 -19.02
N THR A 382 -14.43 7.83 -19.23
CA THR A 382 -15.54 6.98 -18.77
C THR A 382 -15.71 7.03 -17.24
N VAL A 383 -14.61 6.96 -16.48
CA VAL A 383 -14.64 7.06 -15.01
C VAL A 383 -15.10 8.45 -14.58
N LEU A 384 -14.57 9.50 -15.20
CA LEU A 384 -14.95 10.88 -14.90
C LEU A 384 -16.43 11.15 -15.20
N GLU A 385 -16.94 10.63 -16.31
CA GLU A 385 -18.33 10.79 -16.73
C GLU A 385 -19.31 9.98 -15.88
N SER A 386 -18.87 8.85 -15.31
CA SER A 386 -19.72 8.00 -14.48
C SER A 386 -19.79 8.48 -13.03
N ASN A 387 -18.71 9.07 -12.52
CA ASN A 387 -18.55 9.32 -11.08
C ASN A 387 -18.26 10.78 -10.71
N HIS A 388 -17.65 11.57 -11.60
CA HIS A 388 -17.04 12.87 -11.26
C HIS A 388 -17.36 13.99 -12.26
N VAL A 389 -18.54 13.93 -12.91
CA VAL A 389 -18.94 14.82 -14.03
C VAL A 389 -18.76 16.30 -13.69
N LEU A 390 -19.28 16.72 -12.54
CA LEU A 390 -19.30 18.13 -12.13
C LEU A 390 -17.95 18.58 -11.56
N GLN A 391 -17.18 17.66 -10.98
CA GLN A 391 -15.94 17.96 -10.27
C GLN A 391 -14.87 16.90 -10.58
N PRO A 392 -14.17 16.98 -11.72
CA PRO A 392 -13.15 16.00 -12.11
C PRO A 392 -11.99 15.84 -11.11
N LEU A 393 -11.72 16.86 -10.28
CA LEU A 393 -10.71 16.81 -9.23
C LEU A 393 -11.10 15.85 -8.09
N ASN A 394 -12.36 15.45 -7.96
CA ASN A 394 -12.79 14.45 -6.97
C ASN A 394 -12.16 13.08 -7.23
N LEU A 395 -11.71 12.79 -8.46
CA LEU A 395 -10.90 11.61 -8.74
C LEU A 395 -9.57 11.62 -7.96
N LEU A 396 -8.99 12.79 -7.72
CA LEU A 396 -7.79 12.95 -6.88
C LEU A 396 -8.13 12.76 -5.40
N GLY A 397 -9.31 13.22 -4.97
CA GLY A 397 -9.82 12.96 -3.62
C GLY A 397 -10.05 11.46 -3.37
N GLU A 398 -10.57 10.73 -4.36
CA GLU A 398 -10.72 9.28 -4.30
C GLU A 398 -9.36 8.58 -4.25
N MET A 399 -8.39 9.05 -5.03
CA MET A 399 -7.00 8.57 -4.95
C MET A 399 -6.38 8.83 -3.57
N GLN A 400 -6.67 9.97 -2.94
CA GLN A 400 -6.23 10.28 -1.58
C GLN A 400 -6.89 9.40 -0.53
N PHE A 401 -8.20 9.20 -0.64
CA PHE A 401 -8.94 8.28 0.22
C PHE A 401 -8.36 6.87 0.15
N ALA A 402 -8.15 6.34 -1.06
CA ALA A 402 -7.56 5.02 -1.27
C ALA A 402 -6.17 4.91 -0.63
N PHE A 403 -5.33 5.95 -0.77
CA PHE A 403 -4.02 6.02 -0.15
C PHE A 403 -4.08 6.07 1.38
N VAL A 404 -5.02 6.81 1.97
CA VAL A 404 -5.23 6.86 3.44
C VAL A 404 -5.69 5.51 3.97
N CYS A 405 -6.67 4.88 3.31
CA CYS A 405 -7.14 3.53 3.67
C CYS A 405 -6.00 2.51 3.64
N PHE A 406 -5.13 2.59 2.63
CA PHE A 406 -3.94 1.75 2.55
C PHE A 406 -2.92 2.06 3.66
N LEU A 407 -2.45 3.31 3.73
CA LEU A 407 -1.30 3.68 4.55
C LEU A 407 -1.62 3.66 6.05
N LEU A 408 -2.80 4.16 6.42
CA LEU A 408 -3.21 4.33 7.82
C LEU A 408 -4.14 3.22 8.27
N GLY A 409 -5.05 2.78 7.39
CA GLY A 409 -6.04 1.73 7.66
C GLY A 409 -5.54 0.30 7.39
N ASN A 410 -4.35 0.13 6.80
CA ASN A 410 -3.81 -1.17 6.38
C ASN A 410 -4.75 -1.95 5.43
N VAL A 411 -5.57 -1.24 4.65
CA VAL A 411 -6.53 -1.87 3.73
C VAL A 411 -5.88 -2.12 2.38
N TYR A 412 -5.69 -3.39 2.03
CA TYR A 412 -5.06 -3.78 0.77
C TYR A 412 -5.86 -3.36 -0.47
N GLU A 413 -7.19 -3.40 -0.41
CA GLU A 413 -8.04 -2.94 -1.51
C GLU A 413 -7.77 -1.47 -1.88
N GLY A 414 -7.52 -0.62 -0.88
CA GLY A 414 -7.13 0.78 -1.09
C GLY A 414 -5.81 0.92 -1.85
N PHE A 415 -4.85 0.01 -1.65
CA PHE A 415 -3.59 -0.01 -2.40
C PHE A 415 -3.80 -0.39 -3.86
N GLU A 416 -4.56 -1.46 -4.11
CA GLU A 416 -4.85 -1.90 -5.48
C GLU A 416 -5.65 -0.85 -6.26
N HIS A 417 -6.63 -0.22 -5.61
CA HIS A 417 -7.38 0.87 -6.25
C HIS A 417 -6.50 2.09 -6.54
N TRP A 418 -5.67 2.50 -5.58
CA TRP A 418 -4.70 3.58 -5.78
C TRP A 418 -3.75 3.29 -6.95
N LYS A 419 -3.25 2.05 -7.06
CA LYS A 419 -2.43 1.60 -8.20
C LYS A 419 -3.15 1.73 -9.53
N ARG A 420 -4.41 1.28 -9.59
CA ARG A 420 -5.23 1.33 -10.82
C ARG A 420 -5.51 2.78 -11.23
N LEU A 421 -5.86 3.66 -10.30
CA LEU A 421 -6.05 5.09 -10.56
C LEU A 421 -4.77 5.76 -11.04
N LEU A 422 -3.63 5.46 -10.40
CA LEU A 422 -2.34 5.98 -10.82
C LEU A 422 -2.00 5.55 -12.25
N ALA A 423 -2.14 4.25 -12.56
CA ALA A 423 -1.90 3.73 -13.90
C ALA A 423 -2.84 4.36 -14.94
N LEU A 424 -4.12 4.50 -14.60
CA LEU A 424 -5.12 5.14 -15.45
C LEU A 424 -4.71 6.58 -15.78
N LEU A 425 -4.46 7.40 -14.77
CA LEU A 425 -4.09 8.81 -14.94
C LEU A 425 -2.77 8.97 -15.70
N CYS A 426 -1.73 8.22 -15.31
CA CYS A 426 -0.40 8.33 -15.91
C CYS A 426 -0.34 7.83 -17.36
N ARG A 427 -1.23 6.94 -17.77
CA ARG A 427 -1.28 6.38 -19.15
C ARG A 427 -2.36 7.02 -20.03
N SER A 428 -2.91 8.17 -19.63
CA SER A 428 -3.88 8.93 -20.43
C SER A 428 -3.24 10.18 -21.05
N GLU A 429 -2.59 10.02 -22.21
CA GLU A 429 -1.85 11.11 -22.88
C GLU A 429 -2.79 12.21 -23.39
N GLU A 430 -3.85 11.86 -24.12
CA GLU A 430 -4.81 12.82 -24.66
C GLU A 430 -5.51 13.62 -23.54
N ALA A 431 -5.88 12.96 -22.44
CA ALA A 431 -6.49 13.60 -21.27
C ALA A 431 -5.52 14.61 -20.62
N MET A 432 -4.22 14.32 -20.60
CA MET A 432 -3.20 15.24 -20.06
C MET A 432 -3.16 16.58 -20.79
N ARG A 433 -3.40 16.56 -22.10
CA ARG A 433 -3.47 17.79 -22.93
C ARG A 433 -4.75 18.58 -22.66
N LYS A 434 -5.87 17.88 -22.42
CA LYS A 434 -7.20 18.51 -22.21
C LYS A 434 -7.44 18.97 -20.78
N ARG A 435 -6.88 18.28 -19.78
CA ARG A 435 -7.25 18.42 -18.36
C ARG A 435 -6.08 18.88 -17.49
N LYS A 436 -5.42 19.97 -17.87
CA LYS A 436 -4.24 20.53 -17.18
C LYS A 436 -4.34 20.54 -15.65
N GLU A 437 -5.44 21.05 -15.10
CA GLU A 437 -5.61 21.22 -13.65
C GLU A 437 -5.63 19.87 -12.90
N LEU A 438 -6.22 18.83 -13.50
CA LEU A 438 -6.22 17.48 -12.95
C LEU A 438 -4.80 16.95 -12.77
N TYR A 439 -3.93 17.19 -13.75
CA TYR A 439 -2.55 16.70 -13.73
C TYR A 439 -1.61 17.56 -12.88
N LEU A 440 -1.87 18.87 -12.78
CA LEU A 440 -1.19 19.72 -11.80
C LEU A 440 -1.53 19.28 -10.36
N GLY A 441 -2.81 18.95 -10.11
CA GLY A 441 -3.27 18.35 -8.86
C GLY A 441 -2.63 16.98 -8.59
N LEU A 442 -2.60 16.10 -9.60
CA LEU A 442 -1.97 14.78 -9.48
C LEU A 442 -0.49 14.86 -9.05
N ILE A 443 0.29 15.78 -9.64
CA ILE A 443 1.69 15.99 -9.22
C ILE A 443 1.75 16.42 -7.75
N ALA A 444 0.84 17.30 -7.29
CA ALA A 444 0.80 17.74 -5.90
C ALA A 444 0.46 16.59 -4.95
N VAL A 445 -0.58 15.80 -5.28
CA VAL A 445 -1.00 14.61 -4.53
C VAL A 445 0.15 13.61 -4.41
N LEU A 446 0.75 13.22 -5.54
CA LEU A 446 1.84 12.25 -5.57
C LEU A 446 3.10 12.75 -4.85
N TYR A 447 3.40 14.04 -4.90
CA TYR A 447 4.52 14.61 -4.17
C TYR A 447 4.40 14.37 -2.65
N HIS A 448 3.21 14.59 -2.07
CA HIS A 448 2.97 14.36 -0.65
C HIS A 448 2.87 12.87 -0.32
N GLN A 449 2.13 12.08 -1.11
CA GLN A 449 1.96 10.64 -0.89
C GLN A 449 3.29 9.87 -0.98
N LEU A 450 4.05 10.05 -2.07
CA LEU A 450 5.39 9.46 -2.21
C LEU A 450 6.36 10.06 -1.19
N GLY A 451 6.07 11.25 -0.66
CA GLY A 451 6.68 11.88 0.51
C GLY A 451 6.78 10.95 1.71
N GLU A 452 5.70 10.24 2.00
CA GLU A 452 5.53 9.38 3.17
C GLU A 452 6.16 8.00 3.02
N ILE A 453 6.37 7.56 1.79
CA ILE A 453 6.89 6.21 1.55
C ILE A 453 8.41 6.18 1.80
N PRO A 454 8.91 5.26 2.65
CA PRO A 454 10.34 5.09 2.86
C PRO A 454 11.07 4.76 1.55
N PRO A 455 12.28 5.31 1.31
CA PRO A 455 13.04 5.04 0.09
C PRO A 455 13.33 3.56 -0.16
N ASP A 456 13.40 2.77 0.90
CA ASP A 456 13.70 1.33 0.86
C ASP A 456 12.43 0.47 0.64
N PHE A 457 11.23 1.05 0.74
CA PHE A 457 9.95 0.32 0.65
C PHE A 457 9.76 -0.37 -0.71
N PHE A 458 10.12 0.31 -1.80
CA PHE A 458 10.02 -0.23 -3.16
C PHE A 458 11.30 -0.92 -3.65
N VAL A 459 12.32 -1.02 -2.79
CA VAL A 459 13.57 -1.71 -3.13
C VAL A 459 13.42 -3.22 -2.93
N ASP A 460 12.65 -3.66 -1.92
CA ASP A 460 12.64 -5.07 -1.47
C ASP A 460 11.29 -5.82 -1.58
N ILE A 461 10.14 -5.16 -1.77
CA ILE A 461 8.82 -5.86 -1.70
C ILE A 461 8.36 -6.42 -3.07
N VAL A 462 8.88 -5.92 -4.19
CA VAL A 462 8.48 -6.37 -5.55
C VAL A 462 9.71 -6.43 -6.46
N SER A 463 10.46 -7.52 -6.37
CA SER A 463 11.61 -7.79 -7.25
C SER A 463 11.17 -8.14 -8.68
N GLN A 464 10.61 -7.17 -9.41
CA GLN A 464 10.52 -7.03 -10.88
C GLN A 464 9.67 -5.79 -11.19
N ASN A 465 10.17 -4.87 -12.03
CA ASN A 465 9.47 -3.66 -12.51
C ASN A 465 8.63 -2.96 -11.44
N ASN A 466 9.27 -2.14 -10.59
CA ASN A 466 8.54 -1.25 -9.68
C ASN A 466 7.47 -0.52 -10.50
N PHE A 467 6.21 -0.91 -10.31
CA PHE A 467 5.12 -0.41 -11.14
C PHE A 467 5.07 1.12 -11.08
N LEU A 468 5.51 1.73 -9.96
CA LEU A 468 5.61 3.18 -9.86
C LEU A 468 6.65 3.75 -10.81
N THR A 469 7.82 3.12 -10.91
CA THR A 469 8.87 3.59 -11.80
C THR A 469 8.40 3.54 -13.26
N SER A 470 7.83 2.43 -13.72
CA SER A 470 7.33 2.32 -15.10
C SER A 470 6.12 3.23 -15.36
N THR A 471 5.15 3.27 -14.44
CA THR A 471 3.95 4.12 -14.58
C THR A 471 4.31 5.61 -14.60
N LEU A 472 5.26 6.04 -13.75
CA LEU A 472 5.72 7.43 -13.74
C LEU A 472 6.64 7.76 -14.91
N GLN A 473 7.36 6.77 -15.46
CA GLN A 473 8.12 6.94 -16.70
C GLN A 473 7.19 7.30 -17.85
N ASP A 474 6.08 6.56 -18.04
CA ASP A 474 5.03 6.89 -19.02
C ASP A 474 4.51 8.32 -18.80
N PHE A 475 4.19 8.67 -17.55
CA PHE A 475 3.72 10.01 -17.19
C PHE A 475 4.71 11.12 -17.59
N PHE A 476 6.00 10.95 -17.30
CA PHE A 476 7.01 11.96 -17.63
C PHE A 476 7.27 12.05 -19.13
N GLN A 477 7.19 10.93 -19.84
CA GLN A 477 7.28 10.91 -21.30
C GLN A 477 6.12 11.71 -21.92
N PHE A 478 4.88 11.42 -21.52
CA PHE A 478 3.70 12.14 -22.00
C PHE A 478 3.71 13.62 -21.61
N ALA A 479 4.10 13.96 -20.38
CA ALA A 479 4.20 15.36 -19.93
C ALA A 479 5.24 16.18 -20.70
N SER A 480 6.25 15.52 -21.26
CA SER A 480 7.28 16.14 -22.11
C SER A 480 6.84 16.25 -23.58
N GLY A 481 5.74 15.59 -23.95
CA GLY A 481 5.21 15.51 -25.30
C GLY A 481 4.70 16.85 -25.87
N PRO A 482 4.51 16.90 -27.20
CA PRO A 482 3.93 18.07 -27.86
C PRO A 482 2.47 18.30 -27.41
N GLY A 483 2.06 19.56 -27.35
CA GLY A 483 0.67 19.93 -26.98
C GLY A 483 0.38 19.96 -25.47
N VAL A 484 1.32 19.57 -24.61
CA VAL A 484 1.19 19.72 -23.14
C VAL A 484 1.48 21.16 -22.71
N ASP A 485 0.68 21.69 -21.79
CA ASP A 485 0.84 23.03 -21.21
C ASP A 485 2.24 23.24 -20.60
N GLY A 486 2.85 24.39 -20.87
CA GLY A 486 4.23 24.68 -20.44
C GLY A 486 4.42 24.77 -18.93
N THR A 487 3.38 25.08 -18.16
CA THR A 487 3.42 25.06 -16.69
C THR A 487 3.39 23.63 -16.18
N LEU A 488 2.52 22.79 -16.73
CA LEU A 488 2.44 21.37 -16.41
C LEU A 488 3.76 20.66 -16.70
N ARG A 489 4.34 20.88 -17.88
CA ARG A 489 5.65 20.34 -18.28
C ARG A 489 6.74 20.70 -17.26
N LYS A 490 6.90 21.99 -16.94
CA LYS A 490 7.90 22.45 -15.95
C LYS A 490 7.68 21.84 -14.56
N ARG A 491 6.42 21.63 -14.15
CA ARG A 491 6.10 21.02 -12.85
C ARG A 491 6.43 19.52 -12.86
N ALA A 492 6.15 18.82 -13.95
CA ALA A 492 6.50 17.42 -14.15
C ALA A 492 8.02 17.20 -14.15
N GLU A 493 8.80 18.04 -14.84
CA GLU A 493 10.27 17.99 -14.84
C GLU A 493 10.86 18.15 -13.42
N LYS A 494 10.35 19.14 -12.66
CA LYS A 494 10.75 19.34 -11.26
C LYS A 494 10.40 18.13 -10.39
N PHE A 495 9.24 17.53 -10.63
CA PHE A 495 8.78 16.35 -9.91
C PHE A 495 9.63 15.13 -10.22
N LYS A 496 9.94 14.87 -11.50
CA LYS A 496 10.89 13.85 -11.95
C LYS A 496 12.24 13.99 -11.25
N ALA A 497 12.82 15.20 -11.29
CA ALA A 497 14.10 15.48 -10.63
C ALA A 497 14.05 15.24 -9.11
N HIS A 498 12.92 15.57 -8.46
CA HIS A 498 12.72 15.29 -7.04
C HIS A 498 12.73 13.78 -6.75
N LEU A 499 11.97 12.99 -7.51
CA LEU A 499 11.87 11.55 -7.34
C LEU A 499 13.19 10.84 -7.65
N THR A 500 13.86 11.18 -8.74
CA THR A 500 15.20 10.68 -9.06
C THR A 500 16.18 10.95 -7.92
N LYS A 501 16.14 12.15 -7.33
CA LYS A 501 16.99 12.48 -6.17
C LYS A 501 16.61 11.73 -4.90
N LYS A 502 15.32 11.49 -4.65
CA LYS A 502 14.83 10.86 -3.42
C LYS A 502 15.03 9.35 -3.43
N PHE A 503 14.66 8.70 -4.53
CA PHE A 503 14.60 7.25 -4.66
C PHE A 503 15.75 6.66 -5.50
N CYS A 504 16.55 7.51 -6.17
CA CYS A 504 17.56 7.06 -7.13
C CYS A 504 16.97 6.27 -8.31
N TRP A 505 15.72 6.58 -8.69
CA TRP A 505 15.10 6.02 -9.88
C TRP A 505 15.57 6.74 -11.14
N ASP A 506 15.82 5.96 -12.17
CA ASP A 506 16.09 6.44 -13.52
C ASP A 506 14.80 6.30 -14.34
N PHE A 507 14.31 7.43 -14.87
CA PHE A 507 13.12 7.45 -15.74
C PHE A 507 13.49 7.73 -17.21
N ASP A 508 14.79 7.80 -17.52
CA ASP A 508 15.32 8.00 -18.87
C ASP A 508 15.95 6.70 -19.42
N ALA A 509 16.10 5.67 -18.59
CA ALA A 509 16.57 4.36 -19.02
C ALA A 509 15.53 3.65 -19.89
N ASP A 510 15.97 3.15 -21.05
CA ASP A 510 15.17 2.27 -21.88
C ASP A 510 14.91 0.94 -21.14
N LEU A 511 13.67 0.47 -21.19
CA LEU A 511 13.36 -0.87 -20.73
C LEU A 511 13.89 -1.85 -21.79
N ASP A 512 14.94 -2.62 -21.47
CA ASP A 512 15.59 -3.60 -22.36
C ASP A 512 14.59 -4.55 -23.07
N ASP A 513 13.39 -4.72 -22.54
CA ASP A 513 12.29 -5.52 -23.09
C ASP A 513 11.72 -4.97 -24.43
N CYS A 514 12.03 -3.72 -24.80
CA CYS A 514 11.62 -3.11 -26.08
C CYS A 514 12.74 -3.05 -27.12
N ALA A 515 13.92 -3.61 -26.84
CA ALA A 515 15.00 -3.65 -27.82
C ALA A 515 14.63 -4.57 -28.99
N PRO A 516 14.91 -4.18 -30.24
CA PRO A 516 14.74 -5.08 -31.38
C PRO A 516 15.61 -6.32 -31.17
N VAL A 517 15.09 -7.50 -31.52
CA VAL A 517 15.89 -8.72 -31.52
C VAL A 517 16.96 -8.58 -32.60
N VAL A 518 18.21 -8.42 -32.19
CA VAL A 518 19.35 -8.39 -33.11
C VAL A 518 19.58 -9.81 -33.62
N VAL A 519 19.33 -10.02 -34.91
CA VAL A 519 19.62 -11.29 -35.59
C VAL A 519 20.95 -11.15 -36.32
N GLU A 520 21.94 -11.95 -35.95
CA GLU A 520 23.18 -12.03 -36.72
C GLU A 520 22.89 -12.71 -38.07
N LEU A 521 23.19 -11.99 -39.15
CA LEU A 521 23.07 -12.55 -40.49
C LEU A 521 24.30 -13.44 -40.78
N PRO A 522 24.12 -14.57 -41.50
CA PRO A 522 25.23 -15.39 -41.96
C PRO A 522 26.24 -14.57 -42.76
N GLU A 523 27.52 -14.90 -42.65
CA GLU A 523 28.59 -14.26 -43.43
C GLU A 523 28.25 -14.33 -44.94
N GLY A 524 28.10 -13.16 -45.57
CA GLY A 524 27.81 -13.02 -47.01
C GLY A 524 26.43 -12.47 -47.38
N VAL A 525 25.55 -12.15 -46.42
CA VAL A 525 24.29 -11.44 -46.72
C VAL A 525 24.52 -9.93 -46.75
N THR A 526 24.54 -9.35 -47.96
CA THR A 526 24.48 -7.90 -48.15
C THR A 526 23.02 -7.44 -48.07
N VAL A 527 22.75 -6.46 -47.21
CA VAL A 527 21.47 -5.77 -47.16
C VAL A 527 21.55 -4.64 -48.18
N ASP A 528 20.76 -4.72 -49.25
CA ASP A 528 20.68 -3.68 -50.30
C ASP A 528 20.17 -2.34 -49.77
#